data_AF-A0A2A5T2H9-F1
#
_entry.id   AF-A0A2A5T2H9-F1
#
_cell.length_a   1.000
_cell.length_b   1.000
_cell.length_c   1.000
_cell.angle_alpha   90.00
_cell.angle_beta   90.00
_cell.angle_gamma   90.00
#
_symmetry.space_group_name_H-M   'P 1'
#
loop_
_entity.id
_entity.type
_entity.pdbx_description
1 polymer ?
#
loop_
_entity_poly.entity_id
_entity_poly.type
_entity_poly.pdbx_seq_one_letter_code
_entity_poly.pdbx_strand_id
1 'polypeptide(L)' 'MIAMAAGDLVDAIMSYTKRISYVELFEEVADRNPLKYVFCGRGMELVQLSHPKHGVFFD' A
#
# COMPACT_ATOMS: atom_id res chain seq x y z
N MET A 1 29.34 -2.43 7.98
CA MET A 1 28.94 -2.82 6.60
C MET A 1 27.52 -3.37 6.58
N ILE A 2 27.18 -4.40 7.38
CA ILE A 2 25.83 -5.00 7.43
C ILE A 2 24.74 -3.97 7.76
N ALA A 3 24.96 -3.10 8.76
CA ALA A 3 23.96 -2.08 9.14
C ALA A 3 23.67 -1.05 8.03
N MET A 4 24.67 -0.72 7.21
CA MET A 4 24.51 0.21 6.08
C MET A 4 23.68 -0.45 4.97
N ALA A 5 24.04 -1.68 4.58
CA ALA A 5 23.28 -2.45 3.60
C ALA A 5 21.82 -2.72 4.04
N ALA A 6 21.60 -2.93 5.35
CA ALA A 6 20.25 -3.05 5.90
C ALA A 6 19.48 -1.73 5.82
N GLY A 7 20.13 -0.59 6.09
CA GLY A 7 19.54 0.74 5.93
C GLY A 7 19.14 1.03 4.48
N ASP A 8 20.06 0.82 3.53
CA ASP A 8 19.82 1.03 2.11
C ASP A 8 18.67 0.16 1.58
N LEU A 9 18.55 -1.08 2.08
CA LEU A 9 17.46 -1.98 1.74
C LEU A 9 16.11 -1.46 2.28
N VAL A 10 16.08 -0.96 3.52
CA VAL A 10 14.87 -0.38 4.11
C VAL A 10 14.44 0.85 3.32
N ASP A 11 15.36 1.76 3.00
CA ASP A 11 15.07 2.97 2.22
C ASP A 11 14.55 2.62 0.82
N ALA A 12 15.14 1.61 0.18
CA ALA A 12 14.64 1.10 -1.10
C ALA A 12 13.21 0.53 -0.97
N ILE A 13 12.93 -0.29 0.05
CA ILE A 13 11.58 -0.83 0.29
C ILE A 13 10.58 0.30 0.52
N MET A 14 10.92 1.27 1.36
CA MET A 14 10.07 2.44 1.63
C MET A 14 9.72 3.20 0.35
N SER A 15 10.65 3.32 -0.60
CA SER A 15 10.40 3.95 -1.91
C SER A 15 9.35 3.23 -2.78
N TYR A 16 9.15 1.94 -2.54
CA TYR A 16 8.15 1.11 -3.23
C TYR A 16 6.84 0.98 -2.46
N THR A 17 6.76 1.55 -1.25
CA THR A 17 5.57 1.50 -0.40
C THR A 17 4.75 2.77 -0.54
N LYS A 18 3.43 2.63 -0.61
CA LYS A 18 2.48 3.74 -0.58
C LYS A 18 1.38 3.41 0.42
N ARG A 19 1.07 4.32 1.33
CA ARG A 19 -0.14 4.19 2.16
C ARG A 19 -1.36 4.58 1.34
N ILE A 20 -2.36 3.71 1.35
CA ILE A 20 -3.67 3.95 0.74
C ILE A 20 -4.76 3.59 1.74
N SER A 21 -5.98 4.01 1.48
CA SER A 21 -7.16 3.56 2.21
C SER A 21 -7.83 2.39 1.51
N TYR A 22 -8.56 1.57 2.27
CA TYR A 22 -9.42 0.53 1.69
C TYR A 22 -10.44 1.11 0.69
N VAL A 23 -10.88 2.35 0.90
CA VAL A 23 -11.77 3.07 -0.01
C VAL A 23 -11.12 3.25 -1.38
N GLU A 24 -9.87 3.72 -1.43
CA GLU A 24 -9.12 3.88 -2.68
C GLU A 24 -8.90 2.54 -3.37
N LEU A 25 -8.58 1.47 -2.61
CA LEU A 25 -8.44 0.12 -3.16
C LEU A 25 -9.73 -0.36 -3.85
N PHE A 26 -10.88 -0.26 -3.19
CA PHE A 26 -12.14 -0.73 -3.76
C PHE A 26 -12.62 0.11 -4.95
N GLU A 27 -12.35 1.42 -4.94
CA GLU A 27 -12.60 2.27 -6.10
C GLU A 27 -11.71 1.88 -7.30
N GLU A 28 -10.43 1.57 -7.07
CA GLU A 28 -9.49 1.15 -8.13
C GLU A 28 -9.80 -0.24 -8.69
N VAL A 29 -10.09 -1.23 -7.83
CA VAL A 29 -10.19 -2.64 -8.24
C VAL A 29 -11.60 -3.04 -8.67
N ALA A 30 -12.64 -2.51 -8.01
CA ALA A 30 -14.00 -3.04 -8.14
C ALA A 30 -15.00 -2.04 -8.73
N ASP A 31 -14.61 -0.77 -8.96
CA ASP A 31 -15.49 0.35 -9.36
C ASP A 31 -16.75 0.49 -8.47
N ARG A 32 -16.71 -0.18 -7.31
CA ARG A 32 -17.78 -0.30 -6.32
C ARG A 32 -17.13 -0.35 -4.96
N ASN A 33 -17.41 0.68 -4.16
CA ASN A 33 -16.85 0.80 -2.83
C ASN A 33 -17.90 0.50 -1.75
N PRO A 34 -17.92 -0.72 -1.18
CA PRO A 34 -18.85 -1.09 -0.13
C PRO A 34 -18.63 -0.28 1.16
N LEU A 35 -17.46 0.35 1.31
CA LEU A 35 -17.07 1.15 2.47
C LEU A 35 -17.30 2.65 2.28
N LYS A 36 -17.77 3.11 1.11
CA LYS A 36 -18.02 4.53 0.86
C LYS A 36 -19.15 5.09 1.73
N TYR A 37 -20.14 4.25 2.03
CA TYR A 37 -21.32 4.60 2.83
C TYR A 37 -21.09 4.41 4.33
N VAL A 38 -20.17 3.53 4.70
CA VAL A 38 -19.79 3.26 6.08
C VAL A 38 -18.56 4.10 6.37
N PHE A 39 -18.75 5.24 7.04
CA PHE A 39 -17.73 6.24 7.38
C PHE A 39 -16.40 5.69 7.99
N CYS A 40 -16.33 4.40 8.28
CA CYS A 40 -15.19 3.63 8.78
C CYS A 40 -14.08 3.36 7.74
N GLY A 41 -14.35 3.37 6.44
CA GLY A 41 -13.36 2.94 5.42
C GLY A 41 -12.17 3.88 5.22
N ARG A 42 -12.36 5.20 5.43
CA ARG A 42 -11.28 6.20 5.29
C ARG A 42 -10.28 6.19 6.45
N GLY A 43 -10.63 5.60 7.59
CA GLY A 43 -9.70 5.40 8.70
C GLY A 43 -8.94 4.06 8.65
N MET A 44 -9.29 3.17 7.71
CA MET A 44 -8.60 1.91 7.51
C MET A 44 -7.53 2.07 6.44
N GLU A 45 -6.28 2.19 6.89
CA GLU A 45 -5.10 2.24 6.04
C GLU A 45 -4.66 0.84 5.62
N LEU A 46 -4.04 0.78 4.44
CA LEU A 46 -3.35 -0.35 3.84
C LEU A 46 -2.01 0.14 3.32
N VAL A 47 -1.04 -0.77 3.29
CA VAL A 47 0.24 -0.54 2.62
C VAL A 47 0.20 -1.20 1.26
N GLN A 48 0.23 -0.38 0.22
CA GLN A 48 0.44 -0.81 -1.15
C GLN A 48 1.95 -0.97 -1.40
N LEU A 49 2.37 -2.17 -1.78
CA LEU A 49 3.74 -2.51 -2.15
C LEU A 49 3.82 -2.69 -3.67
N SER A 50 4.62 -1.87 -4.34
CA SER A 50 4.78 -1.94 -5.80
C SER A 50 6.08 -2.63 -6.18
N HIS A 51 6.01 -3.82 -6.78
CA HIS A 51 7.18 -4.56 -7.26
C HIS A 51 7.28 -4.52 -8.80
N PRO A 52 8.40 -4.05 -9.38
CA PRO A 52 8.51 -3.84 -10.82
C PRO A 52 8.36 -5.11 -11.66
N LYS A 53 8.64 -6.29 -11.11
CA LYS A 53 8.46 -7.59 -11.80
C LYS A 53 7.20 -8.36 -11.41
N HIS A 54 6.61 -8.04 -10.26
CA HIS A 54 5.56 -8.89 -9.66
C HIS A 54 4.23 -8.15 -9.45
N GLY A 55 4.18 -6.86 -9.79
CA GLY A 55 2.95 -6.08 -9.70
C GLY A 55 2.74 -5.48 -8.32
N VAL A 56 1.48 -5.25 -7.97
CA VAL A 56 1.06 -4.56 -6.75
C VAL A 56 0.58 -5.58 -5.73
N PHE A 57 1.02 -5.42 -4.48
CA PHE A 57 0.56 -6.17 -3.32
C PHE A 57 -0.03 -5.22 -2.27
N PHE A 58 -0.88 -5.76 -1.40
CA PHE A 58 -1.52 -5.01 -0.32
C PHE A 58 -1.33 -5.76 1.00
N ASP A 59 -0.87 -5.04 2.03
CA ASP A 59 -0.73 -5.50 3.43
C ASP A 59 -1.58 -4.62 4.36
#